data_AF-A0A4R1XIL3-F1
#
_entry.id   AF-A0A4R1XIL3-F1
#
_cell.length_a   1.000
_cell.length_b   1.000
_cell.length_c   1.000
_cell.angle_alpha   90.00
_cell.angle_beta   90.00
_cell.angle_gamma   90.00
#
_symmetry.space_group_name_H-M   'P 1'
#
loop_
_entity.id
_entity.type
_entity.pdbx_description
1 polymer ?
#
loop_
_entity_poly.entity_id
_entity_poly.type
_entity_poly.pdbx_seq_one_letter_code
_entity_poly.pdbx_strand_id
1 'polypeptide(L)'
;MGISPDKKGKPQSKANLSTRIKTHYCGNAEGSTLRRTLGILLAQQSGFPLRRVGSGKRMTFTHLGEQWLDRWFEENAYISWIETPEPWLIEEEIMQQISLPLNLKGNHHPFKVTLSNLRKQAIAQARELDIAIEIDSSRT
;
A
#
# COMPACT_ATOMS: atom_id res chain seq x y z
N MET A 1 -0.87 -3.07 -11.76
CA MET A 1 -2.29 -2.74 -11.51
C MET A 1 -2.90 -3.90 -10.73
N GLY A 2 -3.88 -3.68 -9.87
CA GLY A 2 -4.00 -4.49 -8.63
C GLY A 2 -5.00 -5.66 -8.60
N ILE A 3 -5.76 -5.91 -9.66
CA ILE A 3 -6.96 -6.77 -9.58
C ILE A 3 -7.24 -7.66 -10.81
N SER A 4 -6.57 -7.42 -11.92
CA SER A 4 -6.79 -8.16 -13.16
C SER A 4 -6.04 -9.50 -13.16
N PRO A 5 -6.58 -10.56 -13.79
CA PRO A 5 -5.79 -11.74 -14.13
C PRO A 5 -4.56 -11.34 -14.94
N ASP A 6 -3.40 -11.87 -14.55
CA ASP A 6 -2.11 -11.63 -15.21
C ASP A 6 -1.87 -12.56 -16.41
N LYS A 7 -2.77 -13.53 -16.65
CA LYS A 7 -2.75 -14.43 -17.81
C LYS A 7 -4.09 -15.13 -18.03
N LYS A 8 -4.32 -15.59 -19.26
CA LYS A 8 -5.49 -16.38 -19.66
C LYS A 8 -5.58 -17.71 -18.89
N GLY A 9 -6.78 -18.08 -18.47
CA GLY A 9 -7.06 -19.39 -17.85
C GLY A 9 -6.67 -19.54 -16.37
N LYS A 10 -6.25 -18.45 -15.70
CA LYS A 10 -6.01 -18.49 -14.25
C LYS A 10 -7.35 -18.71 -13.51
N PRO A 11 -7.39 -19.53 -12.44
CA PRO A 11 -8.60 -19.70 -11.65
C PRO A 11 -9.14 -18.33 -11.21
N GLN A 12 -10.46 -18.17 -11.20
CA GLN A 12 -11.07 -16.94 -10.71
C GLN A 12 -10.55 -16.65 -9.31
N SER A 13 -9.89 -15.51 -9.15
CA SER A 13 -9.49 -15.01 -7.85
C SER A 13 -10.75 -14.82 -7.00
N LYS A 14 -10.73 -15.27 -5.75
CA LYS A 14 -11.81 -14.97 -4.79
C LYS A 14 -11.90 -13.46 -4.47
N ALA A 15 -10.88 -12.68 -4.80
CA ALA A 15 -10.87 -11.25 -4.63
C ALA A 15 -11.38 -10.53 -5.89
N ASN A 16 -12.34 -9.62 -5.70
CA ASN A 16 -12.86 -8.72 -6.73
C ASN A 16 -12.39 -7.27 -6.47
N LEU A 17 -12.73 -6.35 -7.38
CA LEU A 17 -12.38 -4.93 -7.28
C LEU A 17 -12.84 -4.34 -5.93
N SER A 18 -14.09 -4.57 -5.53
CA SER A 18 -14.65 -4.04 -4.27
C SER A 18 -13.85 -4.49 -3.05
N THR A 19 -13.57 -5.78 -2.91
CA THR A 19 -12.80 -6.32 -1.79
C THR A 19 -11.38 -5.74 -1.74
N ARG A 20 -10.78 -5.48 -2.90
CA ARG A 20 -9.41 -4.95 -3.00
C ARG A 20 -9.35 -3.45 -2.71
N ILE A 21 -10.33 -2.69 -3.18
CA ILE A 21 -10.50 -1.29 -2.79
C ILE A 21 -10.65 -1.21 -1.27
N LYS A 22 -11.54 -2.00 -0.66
CA LYS A 22 -11.70 -2.04 0.80
C LYS A 22 -10.39 -2.40 1.52
N THR A 23 -9.64 -3.37 1.00
CA THR A 23 -8.34 -3.78 1.59
C THR A 23 -7.32 -2.64 1.59
N HIS A 24 -7.23 -1.89 0.48
CA HIS A 24 -6.22 -0.84 0.35
C HIS A 24 -6.66 0.49 0.96
N TYR A 25 -7.95 0.79 0.93
CA TYR A 25 -8.52 2.04 1.42
C TYR A 25 -8.83 1.96 2.92
N CYS A 26 -9.52 0.92 3.38
CA CYS A 26 -9.95 0.77 4.78
C CYS A 26 -9.03 -0.14 5.62
N GLY A 27 -8.08 -0.84 4.99
CA GLY A 27 -7.15 -1.72 5.69
C GLY A 27 -6.03 -0.96 6.41
N ASN A 28 -4.93 -1.66 6.73
CA ASN A 28 -3.75 -1.06 7.36
C ASN A 28 -2.47 -1.43 6.58
N ALA A 29 -1.35 -0.80 6.96
CA ALA A 29 -0.07 -1.00 6.28
C ALA A 29 0.50 -2.43 6.40
N GLU A 30 0.04 -3.24 7.36
CA GLU A 30 0.44 -4.65 7.42
C GLU A 30 -0.13 -5.45 6.25
N GLY A 31 -1.40 -5.22 5.90
CA GLY A 31 -2.08 -5.92 4.79
C GLY A 31 -2.01 -5.21 3.43
N SER A 32 -1.67 -3.92 3.41
CA SER A 32 -1.68 -3.10 2.19
C SER A 32 -0.29 -2.54 1.88
N THR A 33 0.34 -3.08 0.83
CA THR A 33 1.62 -2.57 0.31
C THR A 33 1.53 -1.10 -0.11
N LEU A 34 0.38 -0.67 -0.65
CA LEU A 34 0.13 0.72 -1.01
C LEU A 34 0.18 1.62 0.24
N ARG A 35 -0.60 1.29 1.28
CA ARG A 35 -0.60 2.06 2.54
C ARG A 35 0.77 2.08 3.19
N ARG A 36 1.46 0.94 3.24
CA ARG A 36 2.84 0.86 3.75
C ARG A 36 3.77 1.80 3.00
N THR A 37 3.67 1.85 1.68
CA THR A 37 4.54 2.69 0.85
C THR A 37 4.24 4.17 1.08
N LEU A 38 2.97 4.56 1.05
CA LEU A 38 2.56 5.95 1.28
C LEU A 38 2.88 6.44 2.69
N GLY A 39 2.56 5.66 3.73
CA GLY A 39 2.88 6.07 5.10
C GLY A 39 4.37 6.19 5.37
N ILE A 40 5.22 5.41 4.70
CA ILE A 40 6.69 5.60 4.80
C ILE A 40 7.11 6.91 4.14
N LEU A 41 6.58 7.24 2.96
CA LEU A 41 6.89 8.49 2.27
C LEU A 41 6.39 9.71 3.04
N LEU A 42 5.24 9.58 3.68
CA LEU A 42 4.56 10.67 4.39
C LEU A 42 4.91 10.71 5.88
N ALA A 43 5.78 9.82 6.38
CA ALA A 43 6.08 9.69 7.81
C ALA A 43 6.56 11.01 8.44
N GLN A 44 7.36 11.80 7.72
CA GLN A 44 7.84 13.10 8.19
C GLN A 44 6.70 14.12 8.33
N GLN A 45 5.71 14.07 7.44
CA GLN A 45 4.56 14.98 7.47
C GLN A 45 3.52 14.53 8.51
N SER A 46 3.28 13.22 8.60
CA SER A 46 2.28 12.66 9.50
C SER A 46 2.75 12.59 10.95
N GLY A 47 4.07 12.49 11.18
CA GLY A 47 4.64 12.22 12.50
C GLY A 47 4.48 10.77 12.96
N PHE A 48 3.94 9.89 12.11
CA PHE A 48 3.67 8.49 12.44
C PHE A 48 4.57 7.55 11.62
N PRO A 49 5.78 7.22 12.11
CA PRO A 49 6.66 6.28 11.43
C PRO A 49 6.11 4.85 11.53
N LEU A 50 6.67 3.94 10.73
CA LEU A 50 6.34 2.52 10.81
C LEU A 50 6.77 1.96 12.18
N ARG A 51 5.89 1.21 12.85
CA ARG A 51 6.12 0.63 14.17
C ARG A 51 5.76 -0.85 14.20
N ARG A 52 6.48 -1.62 15.01
CA ARG A 52 6.01 -2.95 15.46
C ARG A 52 4.86 -2.78 16.44
N VAL A 53 3.81 -3.60 16.32
CA VAL A 53 2.59 -3.53 17.16
C VAL A 53 2.17 -4.90 17.67
N GLY A 54 1.32 -4.93 18.71
CA GLY A 54 0.79 -6.15 19.31
C GLY A 54 1.90 -7.09 19.81
N SER A 55 1.99 -8.30 19.26
CA SER A 55 3.06 -9.26 19.58
C SER A 55 4.43 -8.91 18.99
N GLY A 56 4.56 -7.78 18.30
CA GLY A 56 5.80 -7.32 17.65
C GLY A 56 6.08 -7.95 16.29
N LYS A 57 5.27 -8.93 15.86
CA LYS A 57 5.40 -9.57 14.53
C LYS A 57 4.88 -8.71 13.38
N ARG A 58 3.84 -7.90 13.64
CA ARG A 58 3.17 -7.05 12.66
C ARG A 58 3.77 -5.65 12.69
N MET A 59 3.76 -4.96 11.54
CA MET A 59 4.21 -3.57 11.45
C MET A 59 3.19 -2.67 10.76
N THR A 60 2.82 -1.58 11.40
CA THR A 60 1.83 -0.61 10.88
C THR A 60 2.15 0.79 11.39
N PHE A 61 1.41 1.82 11.00
CA PHE A 61 1.66 3.20 11.46
C PHE A 61 1.00 3.55 12.79
N THR A 62 0.76 2.54 13.64
CA THR A 62 -0.14 2.60 14.79
C THR A 62 -1.56 3.04 14.41
N HIS A 63 -2.44 3.08 15.41
CA HIS A 63 -3.79 3.56 15.26
C HIS A 63 -3.92 4.94 14.61
N LEU A 64 -3.25 5.92 15.21
CA LEU A 64 -3.35 7.32 14.82
C LEU A 64 -2.76 7.58 13.43
N GLY A 65 -1.67 6.89 13.09
CA GLY A 65 -1.08 7.00 11.76
C GLY A 65 -1.92 6.38 10.67
N GLU A 66 -2.64 5.28 10.95
CA GLU A 66 -3.59 4.73 9.99
C GLU A 66 -4.81 5.64 9.80
N GLN A 67 -5.33 6.27 10.86
CA GLN A 67 -6.39 7.28 10.75
C GLN A 67 -5.93 8.53 9.98
N TRP A 68 -4.68 8.96 10.18
CA TRP A 68 -4.10 10.05 9.40
C TRP A 68 -4.03 9.67 7.91
N LEU A 69 -3.59 8.45 7.60
CA LEU A 69 -3.59 7.95 6.24
C LEU A 69 -4.99 7.86 5.65
N ASP A 70 -6.01 7.49 6.42
CA ASP A 70 -7.40 7.45 5.92
C ASP A 70 -7.86 8.80 5.40
N ARG A 71 -7.65 9.86 6.19
CA ARG A 71 -7.95 11.24 5.77
C ARG A 71 -7.13 11.64 4.56
N TRP A 72 -5.84 11.30 4.54
CA TRP A 72 -4.98 11.58 3.39
C TRP A 72 -5.49 10.89 2.11
N PHE A 73 -5.92 9.62 2.21
CA PHE A 73 -6.50 8.89 1.08
C PHE A 73 -7.82 9.51 0.62
N GLU A 74 -8.69 9.94 1.54
CA GLU A 74 -9.96 10.59 1.21
C GLU A 74 -9.76 11.87 0.40
N GLU A 75 -8.72 12.65 0.72
CA GLU A 75 -8.42 13.89 0.02
C GLU A 75 -7.65 13.69 -1.29
N ASN A 76 -6.85 12.63 -1.43
CA ASN A 76 -5.83 12.52 -2.49
C ASN A 76 -6.00 11.30 -3.42
N ALA A 77 -6.78 10.29 -3.06
CA ALA A 77 -6.84 9.03 -3.79
C ALA A 77 -8.07 8.94 -4.69
N TYR A 78 -7.84 9.00 -6.01
CA TYR A 78 -8.86 8.78 -7.02
C TYR A 78 -8.71 7.39 -7.64
N ILE A 79 -9.85 6.77 -7.96
CA ILE A 79 -9.90 5.42 -8.53
C ILE A 79 -10.59 5.50 -9.90
N SER A 80 -9.99 4.84 -10.89
CA SER A 80 -10.59 4.61 -12.20
C SER A 80 -10.57 3.12 -12.50
N TRP A 81 -11.59 2.65 -13.22
CA TRP A 81 -11.68 1.26 -13.68
C TRP A 81 -12.21 1.21 -15.11
N ILE A 82 -11.85 0.15 -15.81
CA ILE A 82 -12.33 -0.18 -17.14
C ILE A 82 -12.70 -1.66 -17.17
N GLU A 83 -13.82 -1.98 -17.80
CA GLU A 83 -14.19 -3.35 -18.08
C GLU A 83 -13.55 -3.78 -19.41
N THR A 84 -12.89 -4.93 -19.41
CA THR A 84 -12.25 -5.48 -20.61
C THR A 84 -12.30 -7.01 -20.58
N PRO A 85 -12.61 -7.68 -21.70
CA PRO A 85 -12.59 -9.15 -21.78
C PRO A 85 -11.19 -9.76 -21.56
N GLU A 86 -10.13 -9.04 -21.93
CA GLU A 86 -8.74 -9.54 -21.89
C GLU A 86 -7.81 -8.56 -21.16
N PRO A 87 -7.98 -8.38 -19.84
CA PRO A 87 -7.28 -7.35 -19.08
C PRO A 87 -5.75 -7.51 -19.02
N TRP A 88 -5.23 -8.73 -19.24
CA TRP A 88 -3.78 -8.99 -19.30
C TRP A 88 -3.11 -8.34 -20.51
N LEU A 89 -3.84 -8.03 -21.58
CA LEU A 89 -3.28 -7.34 -22.75
C LEU A 89 -3.05 -5.85 -22.46
N ILE A 90 -3.93 -5.24 -21.67
CA ILE A 90 -3.93 -3.79 -21.42
C ILE A 90 -2.99 -3.44 -20.25
N GLU A 91 -2.77 -4.34 -19.30
CA GLU A 91 -1.95 -4.03 -18.12
C GLU A 91 -0.50 -3.66 -18.47
N GLU A 92 0.15 -4.41 -19.37
CA GLU A 92 1.53 -4.11 -19.78
C GLU A 92 1.62 -2.78 -20.55
N GLU A 93 0.66 -2.53 -21.44
CA GLU A 93 0.58 -1.29 -22.21
C GLU A 93 0.47 -0.07 -21.28
N ILE A 94 -0.46 -0.11 -20.30
CA ILE A 94 -0.63 0.97 -19.33
C ILE A 94 0.63 1.17 -18.49
N MET A 95 1.31 0.09 -18.07
CA MET A 95 2.54 0.20 -17.28
C MET A 95 3.69 0.88 -18.04
N GLN A 96 3.72 0.77 -19.36
CA GLN A 96 4.72 1.44 -20.20
C GLN A 96 4.36 2.90 -20.49
N GLN A 97 3.08 3.21 -20.63
CA GLN A 97 2.61 4.54 -21.01
C GLN A 97 2.48 5.50 -19.81
N ILE A 98 2.26 4.97 -18.60
CA ILE A 98 2.02 5.78 -17.41
C ILE A 98 3.22 5.71 -16.45
N SER A 99 3.61 6.87 -15.93
CA SER A 99 4.56 6.93 -14.81
C SER A 99 3.90 6.40 -13.54
N LEU A 100 4.39 5.25 -13.04
CA LEU A 100 3.83 4.57 -11.87
C LEU A 100 4.81 4.58 -10.68
N PRO A 101 5.26 5.74 -10.18
CA PRO A 101 6.43 5.88 -9.31
C PRO A 101 6.38 5.02 -8.03
N LEU A 102 5.17 4.68 -7.55
CA LEU A 102 4.98 3.87 -6.33
C LEU A 102 5.02 2.35 -6.58
N ASN A 103 5.03 1.89 -7.83
CA ASN A 103 5.04 0.47 -8.17
C ASN A 103 6.48 -0.10 -8.18
N LEU A 104 6.81 -0.98 -7.24
CA LEU A 104 8.14 -1.61 -7.22
C LEU A 104 8.31 -2.73 -8.27
N LYS A 105 7.22 -3.35 -8.71
CA LYS A 105 7.22 -4.43 -9.71
C LYS A 105 6.63 -3.91 -11.02
N GLY A 106 7.24 -4.27 -12.15
CA GLY A 106 6.72 -3.98 -13.49
C GLY A 106 6.85 -2.54 -13.96
N ASN A 107 7.54 -1.66 -13.21
CA ASN A 107 7.87 -0.31 -13.67
C ASN A 107 9.39 -0.14 -13.84
N HIS A 108 9.76 0.83 -14.70
CA HIS A 108 11.13 1.28 -14.96
C HIS A 108 11.42 2.69 -14.40
N HIS A 109 10.54 3.20 -13.55
CA HIS A 109 10.65 4.56 -13.01
C HIS A 109 11.89 4.67 -12.09
N PRO A 110 12.75 5.70 -12.27
CA PRO A 110 13.99 5.85 -11.48
C PRO A 110 13.77 5.89 -9.96
N PHE A 111 12.62 6.42 -9.52
CA PHE A 111 12.26 6.49 -8.09
C PHE A 111 12.16 5.13 -7.40
N LYS A 112 12.04 4.03 -8.15
CA LYS A 112 11.96 2.67 -7.60
C LYS A 112 13.14 2.35 -6.66
N VAL A 113 14.35 2.79 -7.00
CA VAL A 113 15.54 2.55 -6.16
C VAL A 113 15.42 3.29 -4.85
N THR A 114 15.10 4.59 -4.91
CA THR A 114 14.85 5.42 -3.72
C THR A 114 13.76 4.84 -2.84
N LEU A 115 12.62 4.47 -3.43
CA LEU A 115 11.49 3.89 -2.71
C LEU A 115 11.84 2.55 -2.04
N SER A 116 12.62 1.71 -2.71
CA SER A 116 13.10 0.44 -2.13
C SER A 116 13.98 0.70 -0.91
N ASN A 117 14.88 1.67 -0.98
CA ASN A 117 15.78 2.03 0.12
C ASN A 117 15.02 2.63 1.31
N LEU A 118 14.10 3.57 1.06
CA LEU A 118 13.25 4.14 2.11
C LEU A 118 12.45 3.06 2.83
N ARG A 119 11.90 2.09 2.09
CA ARG A 119 11.19 0.96 2.70
C ARG A 119 12.08 0.08 3.55
N LYS A 120 13.29 -0.24 3.09
CA LYS A 120 14.26 -1.02 3.86
C LYS A 120 14.64 -0.31 5.16
N GLN A 121 14.91 0.99 5.09
CA GLN A 121 15.27 1.80 6.24
C GLN A 121 14.13 1.87 7.27
N ALA A 122 12.90 2.16 6.83
CA ALA A 122 11.75 2.22 7.73
C ALA A 122 11.48 0.87 8.43
N ILE A 123 11.67 -0.26 7.73
CA ILE A 123 11.54 -1.59 8.33
C ILE A 123 12.66 -1.86 9.34
N ALA A 124 13.90 -1.47 9.04
CA ALA A 124 15.02 -1.63 9.97
C ALA A 124 14.79 -0.80 11.25
N GLN A 125 14.43 0.47 11.10
CA GLN A 125 14.10 1.36 12.22
C GLN A 125 12.94 0.79 13.07
N ALA A 126 11.87 0.31 12.44
CA ALA A 126 10.75 -0.30 13.16
C ALA A 126 11.15 -1.52 14.00
N ARG A 127 12.21 -2.25 13.59
CA ARG A 127 12.75 -3.41 14.34
C ARG A 127 13.62 -3.00 15.53
N GLU A 128 14.29 -1.86 15.43
CA GLU A 128 15.13 -1.31 16.52
C GLU A 128 14.28 -0.65 17.60
N LEU A 129 13.19 0.01 17.19
CA LEU A 129 12.26 0.66 18.10
C LEU A 129 11.46 -0.38 18.92
N ASP A 130 11.12 -0.01 20.15
CA ASP A 130 10.23 -0.80 21.00
C ASP A 130 8.87 -1.06 20.33
N ILE A 131 8.18 -2.11 20.78
CA ILE A 131 6.81 -2.38 20.33
C ILE A 131 5.94 -1.20 20.76
N ALA A 132 5.22 -0.61 19.82
CA ALA A 132 4.32 0.50 20.12
C ALA A 132 3.17 0.02 21.00
N ILE A 133 2.90 0.78 22.06
CA ILE A 133 1.74 0.57 22.93
C ILE A 133 0.59 1.35 22.32
N GLU A 134 -0.37 0.64 21.75
CA GLU A 134 -1.59 1.24 21.22
C GLU A 134 -2.61 1.31 22.37
N ILE A 135 -2.72 2.48 23.00
CA ILE A 135 -3.78 2.74 23.98
C ILE A 135 -5.10 2.73 23.22
N ASP A 136 -6.10 2.02 23.77
CA ASP A 136 -7.40 1.67 23.18
C ASP A 136 -8.13 2.88 22.56
N SER A 137 -7.69 3.24 21.37
CA SER A 137 -8.36 4.11 20.43
C SER A 137 -8.73 3.17 19.32
N SER A 138 -10.01 2.82 19.25
CA SER A 138 -10.56 2.02 18.18
C SER A 138 -10.65 2.87 16.91
N ARG A 139 -10.51 2.21 15.74
CA ARG A 139 -10.50 2.88 14.44
C ARG A 139 -11.97 2.92 14.11
N THR A 140 -12.59 4.06 14.32
CA THR A 140 -13.94 4.30 13.78
C THR A 140 -13.90 4.25 12.28
#